data_AF-G5BVR5-F1
#
_entry.id   AF-G5BVR5-F1
#
_cell.length_a   1.000
_cell.length_b   1.000
_cell.length_c   1.000
_cell.angle_alpha   90.00
_cell.angle_beta   90.00
_cell.angle_gamma   90.00
#
_symmetry.space_group_name_H-M   'P 1'
#
loop_
_entity.id
_entity.type
_entity.pdbx_description
1 polymer ?
#
loop_
_entity_poly.entity_id
_entity_poly.type
_entity_poly.pdbx_seq_one_letter_code
_entity_poly.pdbx_strand_id
1 'polypeptide(L)'
;MSSPTFLRALMTAICKTAIIADCSTFRVDTTVIKQRVPILLKYLDSDIEKELQALYALQASIVKLDQPANLLWMFFNCLFDEEVISEDAFYKQESSKDPGEQNVQKGVALKSATAFFTWLREAEEESEGN
;
A
#
# COMPACT_ATOMS: atom_id res chain seq x y z
N MET A 1 11.50 -17.09 8.48
CA MET A 1 10.57 -16.13 9.12
C MET A 1 11.15 -14.74 8.98
N SER A 2 10.58 -13.91 8.10
CA SER A 2 10.92 -12.48 8.02
C SER A 2 10.27 -11.76 9.20
N SER A 3 11.01 -10.91 9.93
CA SER A 3 10.43 -10.19 11.06
C SER A 3 9.52 -9.05 10.58
N PRO A 4 8.43 -8.72 11.31
CA PRO A 4 7.58 -7.58 10.98
C PRO A 4 8.38 -6.27 10.85
N THR A 5 9.35 -6.05 11.72
CA THR A 5 10.25 -4.89 11.67
C THR A 5 11.04 -4.83 10.37
N PHE A 6 11.56 -5.97 9.90
CA PHE A 6 12.28 -6.05 8.64
C PHE A 6 11.37 -5.74 7.44
N LEU A 7 10.17 -6.32 7.40
CA LEU A 7 9.20 -6.09 6.33
C LEU A 7 8.79 -4.61 6.24
N ARG A 8 8.52 -4.01 7.41
CA ARG A 8 8.20 -2.58 7.49
C ARG A 8 9.37 -1.71 7.03
N ALA A 9 10.60 -2.07 7.41
CA ALA A 9 11.80 -1.35 6.97
C ALA A 9 12.03 -1.48 5.46
N LEU A 10 11.85 -2.69 4.89
CA LEU A 10 11.97 -2.95 3.46
C LEU A 10 10.98 -2.09 2.67
N MET A 11 9.69 -2.14 3.02
CA MET A 11 8.68 -1.34 2.33
C MET A 11 8.94 0.17 2.48
N THR A 12 9.31 0.63 3.68
CA THR A 12 9.64 2.04 3.92
C THR A 12 10.81 2.50 3.04
N ALA A 13 11.86 1.67 2.89
CA ALA A 13 13.01 1.99 2.05
C ALA A 13 12.60 2.11 0.58
N ILE A 14 11.78 1.18 0.08
CA ILE A 14 11.28 1.20 -1.29
C ILE A 14 10.41 2.44 -1.54
N CYS A 15 9.50 2.76 -0.60
CA CYS A 15 8.67 3.96 -0.68
C CYS A 15 9.52 5.23 -0.81
N LYS A 16 10.53 5.39 0.06
CA LYS A 16 11.43 6.55 0.01
C LYS A 16 12.18 6.68 -1.32
N THR A 17 12.56 5.56 -1.93
CA THR A 17 13.24 5.57 -3.23
C THR A 17 12.31 5.81 -4.40
N ALA A 18 11.04 5.41 -4.29
CA ALA A 18 10.05 5.54 -5.35
C ALA A 18 9.34 6.90 -5.33
N ILE A 19 9.35 7.62 -4.20
CA ILE A 19 8.72 8.94 -4.08
C ILE A 19 9.61 10.00 -4.71
N ILE A 20 9.07 10.66 -5.74
CA ILE A 20 9.67 11.86 -6.34
C ILE A 20 8.95 13.07 -5.75
N ALA A 21 9.71 13.95 -5.10
CA ALA A 21 9.23 15.23 -4.61
C ALA A 21 9.78 16.35 -5.51
N ASP A 22 8.89 17.05 -6.21
CA ASP A 22 9.25 18.20 -7.06
C ASP A 22 8.41 19.41 -6.68
N CYS A 23 9.08 20.47 -6.18
CA CYS A 23 8.68 21.84 -5.79
C CYS A 23 7.31 22.10 -5.11
N SER A 24 6.25 21.37 -5.46
CA SER A 24 4.91 21.41 -4.86
C SER A 24 4.09 20.13 -5.06
N THR A 25 4.64 19.07 -5.68
CA THR A 25 3.92 17.84 -5.99
C THR A 25 4.72 16.59 -5.61
N PHE A 26 4.00 15.55 -5.20
CA PHE A 26 4.55 14.22 -4.97
C PHE A 26 4.06 13.27 -6.05
N ARG A 27 4.96 12.42 -6.54
CA ARG A 27 4.65 11.37 -7.52
C ARG A 27 5.34 10.07 -7.12
N VAL A 28 4.82 8.95 -7.64
CA VAL A 28 5.45 7.63 -7.51
C VAL A 28 6.13 7.26 -8.82
N ASP A 29 7.43 6.97 -8.76
CA ASP A 29 8.13 6.27 -9.83
C ASP A 29 7.83 4.78 -9.75
N THR A 30 6.86 4.33 -10.55
CA THR A 30 6.46 2.92 -10.61
C THR A 30 7.58 2.03 -11.15
N THR A 31 8.54 2.57 -11.90
CA THR A 31 9.70 1.82 -12.40
C THR A 31 10.55 1.30 -11.25
N VAL A 32 10.75 2.13 -10.22
CA VAL A 32 11.49 1.75 -9.01
C VAL A 32 10.76 0.63 -8.27
N ILE A 33 9.43 0.69 -8.16
CA ILE A 33 8.64 -0.36 -7.51
C ILE A 33 8.75 -1.67 -8.30
N LYS A 34 8.51 -1.63 -9.61
CA LYS A 34 8.60 -2.79 -10.52
C LYS A 34 9.96 -3.49 -10.44
N GLN A 35 11.05 -2.73 -10.38
CA GLN A 35 12.40 -3.29 -10.19
C GLN A 35 12.61 -4.00 -8.85
N ARG A 36 11.79 -3.69 -7.83
CA ARG A 36 11.83 -4.28 -6.49
C ARG A 36 10.75 -5.34 -6.27
N VAL A 37 9.88 -5.61 -7.24
CA VAL A 37 8.86 -6.68 -7.17
C VAL A 37 9.48 -8.04 -6.81
N PRO A 38 10.59 -8.51 -7.42
CA PRO A 38 11.14 -9.83 -7.09
C PRO A 38 11.58 -9.97 -5.63
N ILE A 39 12.08 -8.89 -5.02
CA ILE A 39 12.49 -8.90 -3.61
C ILE A 39 11.28 -8.78 -2.68
N LEU A 40 10.26 -8.01 -3.06
CA LEU A 40 9.00 -7.92 -2.33
C LEU A 40 8.29 -9.28 -2.30
N LEU A 41 8.09 -9.91 -3.46
CA LEU A 41 7.49 -11.24 -3.57
C LEU A 41 8.27 -12.29 -2.76
N LYS A 42 9.60 -12.27 -2.80
CA LYS A 42 10.44 -13.18 -2.01
C LYS A 42 10.20 -13.10 -0.50
N TYR A 43 9.91 -11.91 0.03
CA TYR A 43 9.79 -11.72 1.48
C TYR A 43 8.35 -11.67 1.98
N LEU A 44 7.40 -11.26 1.14
CA LEU A 44 5.97 -11.27 1.44
C LEU A 44 5.38 -12.66 1.20
N ASP A 45 5.78 -13.34 0.12
CA ASP A 45 5.52 -14.76 -0.12
C ASP A 45 4.02 -15.12 -0.04
N SER A 46 3.17 -14.25 -0.60
CA SER A 46 1.70 -14.34 -0.57
C SER A 46 1.10 -14.55 0.83
N ASP A 47 1.82 -14.13 1.87
CA ASP A 47 1.41 -14.24 3.26
C ASP A 47 0.72 -12.95 3.67
N ILE A 48 -0.59 -13.03 3.89
CA ILE A 48 -1.44 -11.89 4.23
C ILE A 48 -0.89 -11.10 5.44
N GLU A 49 -0.35 -11.76 6.47
CA GLU A 49 0.21 -11.05 7.62
C GLU A 49 1.46 -10.23 7.24
N LYS A 50 2.28 -10.75 6.33
CA LYS A 50 3.48 -10.03 5.84
C LYS A 50 3.10 -8.89 4.91
N GLU A 51 2.13 -9.11 4.02
CA GLU A 51 1.57 -8.08 3.14
C GLU A 51 0.96 -6.93 3.95
N LEU A 52 0.24 -7.24 5.03
CA LEU A 52 -0.26 -6.24 5.98
C LEU A 52 0.87 -5.41 6.59
N GLN A 53 1.98 -6.02 7.00
CA GLN A 53 3.12 -5.25 7.53
C GLN A 53 3.69 -4.30 6.47
N ALA A 54 3.73 -4.71 5.20
CA ALA A 54 4.08 -3.82 4.10
C ALA A 54 3.08 -2.67 3.96
N LEU A 55 1.77 -2.95 3.92
CA LEU A 55 0.74 -1.91 3.82
C LEU A 55 0.81 -0.88 4.96
N TYR A 56 0.95 -1.33 6.21
CA TYR A 56 1.07 -0.43 7.35
C TYR A 56 2.33 0.44 7.28
N ALA A 57 3.45 -0.09 6.79
CA ALA A 57 4.66 0.70 6.60
C ALA A 57 4.53 1.74 5.48
N LEU A 58 3.87 1.37 4.38
CA LEU A 58 3.56 2.29 3.29
C LEU A 58 2.68 3.43 3.81
N GLN A 59 1.54 3.11 4.43
CA GLN A 59 0.61 4.09 4.98
C GLN A 59 1.29 5.04 5.99
N ALA A 60 2.05 4.49 6.94
CA ALA A 60 2.81 5.29 7.89
C ALA A 60 3.84 6.21 7.23
N SER A 61 4.42 5.80 6.09
CA SER A 61 5.33 6.64 5.30
C SER A 61 4.61 7.81 4.64
N ILE A 62 3.40 7.58 4.09
CA ILE A 62 2.58 8.64 3.49
C ILE A 62 2.06 9.62 4.53
N VAL A 63 1.64 9.14 5.71
CA VAL A 63 1.22 10.00 6.84
C VAL A 63 2.35 10.93 7.28
N LYS A 64 3.60 10.46 7.32
CA LYS A 64 4.77 11.29 7.64
C LYS A 64 5.07 12.38 6.61
N LEU A 65 4.53 12.27 5.39
CA LEU A 65 4.66 13.27 4.33
C LEU A 65 3.47 14.25 4.30
N ASP A 66 2.66 14.28 5.36
CA ASP A 66 1.44 15.08 5.45
C ASP A 66 0.37 14.72 4.40
N GLN A 67 0.34 13.44 4.02
CA GLN A 67 -0.74 12.83 3.22
C GLN A 67 -0.97 13.54 1.87
N PRO A 68 0.05 13.63 1.00
CA PRO A 68 -0.11 14.21 -0.31
C PRO A 68 -1.16 13.44 -1.12
N ALA A 69 -2.03 14.19 -1.78
CA ALA A 69 -3.10 13.62 -2.59
C ALA A 69 -2.54 12.63 -3.63
N ASN A 70 -3.30 11.57 -3.90
CA ASN A 70 -3.02 10.53 -4.91
C ASN A 70 -1.83 9.61 -4.65
N LEU A 71 -0.93 9.92 -3.69
CA LEU A 71 0.29 9.13 -3.50
C LEU A 71 -0.04 7.71 -3.04
N LEU A 72 -0.94 7.56 -2.06
CA LEU A 72 -1.37 6.25 -1.58
C LEU A 72 -2.09 5.44 -2.67
N TRP A 73 -2.95 6.11 -3.47
CA TRP A 73 -3.63 5.49 -4.60
C TRP A 73 -2.63 4.91 -5.61
N MET A 74 -1.61 5.69 -6.01
CA MET A 74 -0.60 5.24 -6.97
C MET A 74 0.21 4.04 -6.46
N PHE A 75 0.57 4.02 -5.17
CA PHE A 75 1.23 2.87 -4.57
C PHE A 75 0.33 1.64 -4.53
N PHE A 76 -0.93 1.80 -4.11
CA PHE A 76 -1.87 0.68 -4.02
C PHE A 76 -2.13 0.05 -5.38
N ASN A 77 -2.40 0.85 -6.42
CA ASN A 77 -2.57 0.35 -7.79
C ASN A 77 -1.32 -0.41 -8.25
N CYS A 78 -0.13 0.19 -8.09
CA CYS A 78 1.10 -0.46 -8.55
C CYS A 78 1.42 -1.76 -7.79
N LEU A 79 1.11 -1.85 -6.50
CA LEU A 79 1.35 -3.06 -5.70
C LEU A 79 0.32 -4.15 -5.98
N PHE A 80 -0.91 -3.76 -6.30
CA PHE A 80 -1.97 -4.67 -6.72
C PHE A 80 -1.71 -5.24 -8.12
N ASP A 81 -1.43 -4.38 -9.11
CA ASP A 81 -1.16 -4.76 -10.50
C ASP A 81 0.04 -5.70 -10.64
N GLU A 82 1.03 -5.57 -9.76
CA GLU A 82 2.25 -6.40 -9.75
C GLU A 82 2.13 -7.63 -8.83
N GLU A 83 0.92 -7.93 -8.35
CA GLU A 83 0.60 -9.09 -7.48
C GLU A 83 1.44 -9.13 -6.19
N VAL A 84 1.90 -7.97 -5.71
CA VAL A 84 2.71 -7.86 -4.50
C VAL A 84 1.86 -7.89 -3.24
N ILE A 85 0.66 -7.28 -3.32
CA ILE A 85 -0.32 -7.25 -2.25
C ILE A 85 -1.63 -7.78 -2.80
N SER A 86 -2.15 -8.81 -2.14
CA SER A 86 -3.42 -9.43 -2.48
C SER A 86 -4.61 -8.56 -2.10
N GLU A 87 -5.73 -8.77 -2.79
CA GLU A 87 -7.03 -8.19 -2.45
C GLU A 87 -7.42 -8.48 -0.99
N ASP A 88 -7.23 -9.72 -0.53
CA ASP A 88 -7.48 -10.13 0.85
C ASP A 88 -6.69 -9.31 1.87
N ALA A 89 -5.42 -8.99 1.58
CA ALA A 89 -4.61 -8.14 2.44
C ALA A 89 -5.12 -6.70 2.47
N PHE A 90 -5.60 -6.17 1.35
CA PHE A 90 -6.24 -4.86 1.30
C PHE A 90 -7.53 -4.83 2.14
N TYR A 91 -8.44 -5.80 1.98
CA TYR A 91 -9.67 -5.87 2.77
C TYR A 91 -9.42 -6.08 4.26
N LYS A 92 -8.44 -6.92 4.61
CA LYS A 92 -8.05 -7.13 6.00
C LYS A 92 -7.43 -5.88 6.63
N GLN A 93 -6.67 -5.10 5.85
CA GLN A 93 -6.17 -3.81 6.27
C GLN A 93 -7.31 -2.80 6.46
N GLU A 94 -8.31 -2.78 5.58
CA GLU A 94 -9.50 -1.91 5.71
C GLU A 94 -10.29 -2.23 6.98
N SER A 95 -10.47 -3.53 7.26
CA SER A 95 -11.24 -4.03 8.41
C SER A 95 -10.44 -4.09 9.73
N SER A 96 -9.15 -3.73 9.70
CA SER A 96 -8.27 -3.81 10.88
C SER A 96 -8.73 -2.86 12.00
N LYS A 97 -8.77 -3.38 13.22
CA LYS A 97 -9.18 -2.63 14.44
C LYS A 97 -7.99 -2.26 15.33
N ASP A 98 -6.76 -2.47 14.87
CA ASP A 98 -5.56 -2.25 15.68
C ASP A 98 -5.46 -0.77 16.12
N PRO A 99 -5.35 -0.48 17.42
CA PRO A 99 -5.28 0.90 17.93
C PRO A 99 -4.09 1.72 17.39
N GLY A 100 -2.97 1.06 17.06
CA GLY A 100 -1.79 1.70 16.48
C GLY A 100 -2.01 2.12 15.02
N GLU A 101 -2.79 1.35 14.27
CA GLU A 101 -3.10 1.58 12.86
C GLU A 101 -4.39 2.42 12.68
N GLN A 102 -5.25 2.51 13.71
CA GLN A 102 -6.46 3.36 13.75
C GLN A 102 -6.16 4.86 13.56
N ASN A 103 -5.00 5.34 14.01
CA ASN A 103 -4.63 6.75 13.84
C ASN A 103 -4.37 7.11 12.37
N VAL A 104 -4.02 6.12 11.55
CA VAL A 104 -3.81 6.27 10.10
C VAL A 104 -5.15 6.19 9.34
N GLN A 105 -6.10 5.39 9.85
CA GLN A 105 -7.47 5.27 9.31
C GLN A 105 -8.38 6.50 9.59
N LYS A 106 -8.01 7.41 10.51
CA LYS A 106 -8.87 8.54 10.93
C LYS A 106 -8.58 9.90 10.25
N GLY A 107 -7.96 9.93 9.07
CA GLY A 107 -7.52 11.18 8.41
C GLY A 107 -7.81 11.31 6.90
N VAL A 108 -7.23 12.33 6.25
CA VAL A 108 -7.38 12.69 4.83
C VAL A 108 -6.95 11.57 3.86
N ALA A 109 -6.11 10.64 4.31
CA ALA A 109 -5.72 9.40 3.63
C ALA A 109 -6.94 8.57 3.20
N LEU A 110 -8.09 8.77 3.84
CA LEU A 110 -9.38 8.26 3.38
C LEU A 110 -9.65 8.64 1.93
N LYS A 111 -9.41 9.85 1.44
CA LYS A 111 -9.91 10.20 0.09
C LYS A 111 -9.28 9.35 -1.02
N SER A 112 -7.96 9.16 -1.00
CA SER A 112 -7.29 8.29 -1.97
C SER A 112 -7.48 6.80 -1.67
N ALA A 113 -7.53 6.40 -0.40
CA ALA A 113 -7.77 5.00 -0.02
C ALA A 113 -9.22 4.57 -0.34
N THR A 114 -10.21 5.38 0.03
CA THR A 114 -11.64 5.16 -0.24
C THR A 114 -11.91 5.03 -1.71
N ALA A 115 -11.33 5.91 -2.55
CA ALA A 115 -11.44 5.73 -3.99
C ALA A 115 -10.95 4.33 -4.37
N PHE A 116 -9.78 3.90 -3.87
CA PHE A 116 -9.17 2.62 -4.25
C PHE A 116 -10.05 1.44 -3.85
N PHE A 117 -10.56 1.44 -2.62
CA PHE A 117 -11.46 0.40 -2.15
C PHE A 117 -12.82 0.42 -2.85
N THR A 118 -13.32 1.59 -3.27
CA THR A 118 -14.52 1.66 -4.12
C THR A 118 -14.27 1.00 -5.48
N TRP A 119 -13.17 1.36 -6.15
CA TRP A 119 -12.79 0.72 -7.41
C TRP A 119 -12.58 -0.79 -7.27
N LEU A 120 -11.94 -1.24 -6.18
CA LEU A 120 -11.70 -2.65 -5.90
C LEU A 120 -13.02 -3.45 -5.80
N ARG A 121 -13.99 -2.93 -5.04
CA ARG A 121 -15.33 -3.54 -4.91
C ARG A 121 -16.12 -3.52 -6.22
N GLU A 122 -16.06 -2.42 -6.98
CA GLU A 122 -16.73 -2.33 -8.30
C GLU A 122 -16.16 -3.36 -9.28
N ALA A 123 -14.85 -3.61 -9.25
CA ALA A 123 -14.22 -4.63 -10.08
C ALA A 123 -14.58 -6.07 -9.65
N GLU A 124 -14.73 -6.32 -8.34
CA GLU A 124 -15.21 -7.60 -7.79
C GLU A 124 -16.65 -7.89 -8.27
N GLU A 125 -17.56 -6.92 -8.11
CA GLU A 125 -18.97 -7.03 -8.51
C GLU A 125 -19.15 -7.25 -10.03
N GLU A 126 -18.27 -6.69 -10.87
CA GLU A 126 -18.29 -6.90 -12.33
C GLU A 126 -17.81 -8.31 -12.73
N SER A 127 -16.97 -8.94 -11.90
CA SER A 127 -16.42 -10.28 -12.17
C SER A 127 -17.38 -11.42 -11.83
N GLU A 128 -18.26 -11.25 -10.84
CA GLU A 128 -19.25 -12.25 -10.42
C GLU A 128 -20.53 -12.27 -11.29
N GLY A 129 -20.69 -11.28 -12.17
CA GLY A 129 -21.87 -11.06 -13.00
C GLY A 129 -21.86 -11.71 -14.40
N ASN A 130 -20.88 -12.56 -14.73
CA ASN A 130 -20.75 -13.23 -16.04
C ASN A 130 -20.63 -14.77 -15.91
#